data_AF-A0A819DPA3-F1
#
_entry.id   AF-A0A819DPA3-F1
#
_cell.length_a   1.000
_cell.length_b   1.000
_cell.length_c   1.000
_cell.angle_alpha   90.00
_cell.angle_beta   90.00
_cell.angle_gamma   90.00
#
_symmetry.space_group_name_H-M   'P 1'
#
loop_
_entity.id
_entity.type
_entity.pdbx_description
1 polymer ?
#
loop_
_entity_poly.entity_id
_entity_poly.type
_entity_poly.pdbx_seq_one_letter_code
_entity_poly.pdbx_strand_id
1 'polypeptide(L)'
;MGAQYSSLNDLKSNEYLSRFISEESILINDPFWNQFLSFRLQSPFTTAHSKLLDESCLIYLQQFVLNNPKTNNYGTLIEVFNRLANVIRDEYNNNIIIHQTYNSLFILRLITKYFIEIDSEQNFYPYFLPQDISTERISLMTIFVDTLFRTTIMLPVDSSTYGLHLEVLNTLLSLLSIQMCAKEAIFISSIYSIFMHRLDPLLISEFTRTLLEHFIKQIECPPFLAADSTDGSKNESGSLFKIGQTVASSLWSVVTLGMSSSSTSTATEGTATSIDSIKDLRNRHLSNQSIHLLLILSNHFTNDIHRNPYRLALLHFTDTQGKNSPTNLPDSEPLPWFSIDYHRLYDVLCQTVHTDQSTLLLYLLLHRNQHFKAYVISRTNIDQIVLPVLRVIYTSTEQNSHHIYMSLIILLILSEDDFFNRTIHDIKLKKLTW
;
A
#
# COMPACT_ATOMS: atom_id res chain seq x y z
N MET A 1 -5.75 18.96 29.67
CA MET A 1 -6.63 17.80 29.39
C MET A 1 -6.24 17.25 28.04
N GLY A 2 -5.55 16.15 27.83
CA GLY A 2 -5.00 15.10 28.68
C GLY A 2 -4.59 14.02 27.68
N ALA A 3 -3.63 14.32 26.81
CA ALA A 3 -3.11 13.37 25.84
C ALA A 3 -2.41 12.27 26.64
N GLN A 4 -3.11 11.18 26.91
CA GLN A 4 -2.51 10.00 27.51
C GLN A 4 -1.53 9.44 26.47
N TYR A 5 -0.24 9.69 26.69
CA TYR A 5 0.84 9.06 25.96
C TYR A 5 0.83 7.59 26.36
N SER A 6 0.14 6.75 25.60
CA SER A 6 0.13 5.31 25.82
C SER A 6 1.41 4.71 25.27
N SER A 7 2.40 4.51 26.14
CA SER A 7 3.51 3.64 25.82
C SER A 7 2.99 2.19 25.76
N LEU A 8 3.66 1.30 25.00
CA LEU A 8 3.35 -0.14 24.96
C LEU A 8 3.27 -0.77 26.37
N ASN A 9 3.97 -0.18 27.35
CA ASN A 9 3.97 -0.63 28.74
C ASN A 9 2.68 -0.26 29.50
N ASP A 10 1.96 0.78 29.06
CA ASP A 10 0.73 1.27 29.72
C ASP A 10 -0.55 0.57 29.21
N LEU A 11 -0.42 -0.35 28.24
CA LEU A 11 -1.55 -1.13 27.70
C LEU A 11 -2.27 -1.93 28.79
N LYS A 12 -1.54 -2.41 29.81
CA LYS A 12 -2.09 -3.20 30.92
C LYS A 12 -2.97 -2.40 31.87
N SER A 13 -2.75 -1.09 31.97
CA SER A 13 -3.51 -0.20 32.86
C SER A 13 -4.63 0.55 32.15
N ASN A 14 -4.85 0.31 30.85
CA ASN A 14 -5.80 1.07 30.07
C ASN A 14 -7.24 0.54 30.24
N GLU A 15 -8.03 1.25 31.06
CA GLU A 15 -9.44 0.94 31.31
C GLU A 15 -10.26 0.88 30.01
N TYR A 16 -10.00 1.76 29.04
CA TYR A 16 -10.75 1.79 27.78
C TYR A 16 -10.51 0.53 26.93
N LEU A 17 -9.28 0.01 26.94
CA LEU A 17 -8.94 -1.23 26.23
C LEU A 17 -9.61 -2.44 26.90
N SER A 18 -9.64 -2.49 28.23
CA SER A 18 -10.36 -3.53 28.96
C SER A 18 -11.86 -3.52 28.68
N ARG A 19 -12.48 -2.34 28.57
CA ARG A 19 -13.90 -2.20 28.24
C ARG A 19 -14.20 -2.63 26.80
N PHE A 20 -13.33 -2.29 25.85
CA PHE A 20 -13.49 -2.71 24.45
C PHE A 20 -13.47 -4.24 24.27
N ILE A 21 -12.65 -4.94 25.07
CA ILE A 21 -12.48 -6.40 25.04
C ILE A 21 -13.52 -7.13 25.90
N SER A 22 -14.24 -6.41 26.75
CA SER A 22 -15.23 -7.00 27.67
C SER A 22 -16.43 -7.63 26.94
N GLU A 23 -17.32 -8.25 27.70
CA GLU A 23 -18.59 -8.81 27.19
C GLU A 23 -19.67 -7.74 26.95
N GLU A 24 -19.36 -6.45 27.13
CA GLU A 24 -20.29 -5.35 26.87
C GLU A 24 -20.30 -4.97 25.37
N SER A 25 -21.50 -4.81 24.80
CA SER A 25 -21.67 -4.25 23.46
C SER A 25 -21.61 -2.72 23.51
N ILE A 26 -20.78 -2.14 22.64
CA ILE A 26 -20.58 -0.69 22.56
C ILE A 26 -21.33 -0.14 21.35
N LEU A 27 -22.24 0.80 21.60
CA LEU A 27 -23.05 1.44 20.56
C LEU A 27 -22.22 2.44 19.74
N ILE A 28 -22.62 2.66 18.49
CA ILE A 28 -21.95 3.56 17.52
C ILE A 28 -21.83 5.01 18.05
N ASN A 29 -22.84 5.47 18.79
CA ASN A 29 -22.94 6.85 19.29
C ASN A 29 -22.42 7.04 20.72
N ASP A 30 -21.79 6.03 21.31
CA ASP A 30 -21.25 6.12 22.66
C ASP A 30 -20.06 7.11 22.71
N PRO A 31 -20.02 8.08 23.65
CA PRO A 31 -18.86 8.97 23.84
C PRO A 31 -17.56 8.23 24.16
N PHE A 32 -17.64 6.95 24.55
CA PHE A 32 -16.50 6.03 24.68
C PHE A 32 -15.54 6.13 23.51
N TRP A 33 -16.03 6.14 22.27
CA TRP A 33 -15.18 6.14 21.07
C TRP A 33 -14.27 7.36 20.97
N ASN A 34 -14.74 8.53 21.42
CA ASN A 34 -13.95 9.75 21.36
C ASN A 34 -12.74 9.69 22.31
N GLN A 35 -12.93 9.07 23.48
CA GLN A 35 -11.86 8.91 24.47
C GLN A 35 -10.94 7.75 24.09
N PHE A 36 -11.52 6.61 23.70
CA PHE A 36 -10.76 5.44 23.27
C PHE A 36 -9.86 5.76 22.09
N LEU A 37 -10.37 6.39 21.03
CA LEU A 37 -9.60 6.71 19.81
C LEU A 37 -8.66 7.92 19.96
N SER A 38 -8.55 8.54 21.14
CA SER A 38 -7.67 9.69 21.36
C SER A 38 -6.22 9.32 21.73
N PHE A 39 -5.90 8.02 21.80
CA PHE A 39 -4.58 7.52 22.17
C PHE A 39 -3.50 7.97 21.18
N ARG A 40 -2.24 8.06 21.62
CA ARG A 40 -1.10 8.35 20.73
C ARG A 40 -0.11 7.21 20.79
N LEU A 41 -0.33 6.19 19.97
CA LEU A 41 0.61 5.08 19.78
C LEU A 41 1.47 5.37 18.56
N GLN A 42 2.76 5.10 18.65
CA GLN A 42 3.65 5.20 17.50
C GLN A 42 3.39 3.99 16.59
N SER A 43 3.05 4.26 15.33
CA SER A 43 2.92 3.18 14.35
C SER A 43 4.26 2.47 14.19
N PRO A 44 4.30 1.13 14.24
CA PRO A 44 5.53 0.41 14.04
C PRO A 44 6.00 0.54 12.58
N PHE A 45 6.98 1.41 12.34
CA PHE A 45 7.72 1.49 11.07
C PHE A 45 8.94 0.54 11.04
N THR A 46 9.11 -0.33 12.04
CA THR A 46 10.17 -1.37 12.07
C THR A 46 9.58 -2.77 12.37
N THR A 47 10.21 -3.83 11.85
CA THR A 47 9.80 -5.23 12.08
C THR A 47 9.80 -5.59 13.54
N ALA A 48 10.85 -5.16 14.24
CA ALA A 48 11.01 -5.37 15.65
C ALA A 48 9.85 -4.73 16.41
N HIS A 49 9.46 -3.49 16.06
CA HIS A 49 8.31 -2.85 16.68
C HIS A 49 6.98 -3.50 16.30
N SER A 50 6.82 -3.98 15.07
CA SER A 50 5.62 -4.73 14.68
C SER A 50 5.49 -6.04 15.45
N LYS A 51 6.58 -6.80 15.58
CA LYS A 51 6.59 -8.07 16.32
C LYS A 51 6.35 -7.84 17.81
N LEU A 52 7.01 -6.83 18.39
CA LEU A 52 6.79 -6.45 19.79
C LEU A 52 5.34 -6.01 20.02
N LEU A 53 4.76 -5.26 19.09
CA LEU A 53 3.36 -4.88 19.15
C LEU A 53 2.46 -6.12 19.07
N ASP A 54 2.66 -7.00 18.08
CA ASP A 54 1.89 -8.23 17.91
C ASP A 54 1.96 -9.10 19.18
N GLU A 55 3.16 -9.31 19.74
CA GLU A 55 3.38 -10.06 20.99
C GLU A 55 2.70 -9.41 22.19
N SER A 56 2.77 -8.08 22.31
CA SER A 56 2.13 -7.34 23.42
C SER A 56 0.60 -7.34 23.34
N CYS A 57 0.05 -7.36 22.13
CA CYS A 57 -1.39 -7.31 21.87
C CYS A 57 -2.03 -8.70 21.85
N LEU A 58 -1.26 -9.78 21.72
CA LEU A 58 -1.76 -11.14 21.48
C LEU A 58 -2.79 -11.60 22.53
N ILE A 59 -2.53 -11.38 23.82
CA ILE A 59 -3.46 -11.79 24.90
C ILE A 59 -4.79 -11.05 24.78
N TYR A 60 -4.75 -9.77 24.42
CA TYR A 60 -5.93 -8.92 24.27
C TYR A 60 -6.74 -9.31 23.03
N LEU A 61 -6.06 -9.61 21.92
CA LEU A 61 -6.69 -10.09 20.70
C LEU A 61 -7.34 -11.47 20.90
N GLN A 62 -6.71 -12.38 21.64
CA GLN A 62 -7.29 -13.66 22.02
C GLN A 62 -8.61 -13.49 22.79
N GLN A 63 -8.62 -12.63 23.81
CA GLN A 63 -9.84 -12.34 24.58
C GLN A 63 -10.91 -11.67 23.72
N PHE A 64 -10.51 -10.74 22.85
CA PHE A 64 -11.43 -10.04 21.95
C PHE A 64 -12.15 -11.01 21.02
N VAL A 65 -11.42 -11.94 20.38
CA VAL A 65 -12.01 -12.92 19.45
C VAL A 65 -13.03 -13.83 20.14
N LEU A 66 -12.84 -14.18 21.42
CA LEU A 66 -13.79 -14.99 22.17
C LEU A 66 -15.10 -14.24 22.48
N ASN A 67 -15.01 -12.93 22.74
CA ASN A 67 -16.15 -12.11 23.17
C ASN A 67 -16.91 -11.46 22.00
N ASN A 68 -16.22 -11.17 20.89
CA ASN A 68 -16.77 -10.49 19.72
C ASN A 68 -18.01 -11.16 19.10
N PRO A 69 -18.19 -12.50 19.07
CA PRO A 69 -19.44 -13.12 18.62
C PRO A 69 -20.69 -12.64 19.36
N LYS A 70 -20.55 -12.23 20.63
CA LYS A 70 -21.66 -11.75 21.46
C LYS A 70 -21.79 -10.22 21.42
N THR A 71 -20.67 -9.50 21.41
CA THR A 71 -20.67 -8.03 21.52
C THR A 71 -20.79 -7.31 20.19
N ASN A 72 -20.32 -7.93 19.11
CA ASN A 72 -20.17 -7.33 17.78
C ASN A 72 -19.41 -5.98 17.77
N ASN A 73 -18.48 -5.80 18.71
CA ASN A 73 -17.69 -4.56 18.84
C ASN A 73 -16.80 -4.30 17.62
N TYR A 74 -16.44 -5.34 16.86
CA TYR A 74 -15.71 -5.19 15.60
C TYR A 74 -16.56 -4.53 14.51
N GLY A 75 -17.81 -4.99 14.33
CA GLY A 75 -18.74 -4.40 13.36
C GLY A 75 -19.06 -2.94 13.70
N THR A 76 -19.31 -2.64 14.98
CA THR A 76 -19.56 -1.25 15.42
C THR A 76 -18.34 -0.35 15.23
N LEU A 77 -17.12 -0.87 15.43
CA LEU A 77 -15.88 -0.11 15.15
C LEU A 77 -15.74 0.22 13.65
N ILE A 78 -16.13 -0.68 12.74
CA ILE A 78 -16.14 -0.39 11.30
C ILE A 78 -17.14 0.72 10.97
N GLU A 79 -18.34 0.69 11.57
CA GLU A 79 -19.33 1.74 11.37
C GLU A 79 -18.86 3.09 11.93
N VAL A 80 -18.19 3.10 13.09
CA VAL A 80 -17.55 4.28 13.65
C VAL A 80 -16.47 4.82 12.72
N PHE A 81 -15.62 3.95 12.17
CA PHE A 81 -14.63 4.35 11.15
C PHE A 81 -15.31 4.96 9.93
N ASN A 82 -16.36 4.32 9.38
CA ASN A 82 -17.08 4.83 8.21
C ASN A 82 -17.68 6.22 8.49
N ARG A 83 -18.25 6.43 9.69
CA ARG A 83 -18.73 7.75 10.12
C ARG A 83 -17.60 8.78 10.16
N LEU A 84 -16.48 8.47 10.81
CA LEU A 84 -15.35 9.40 10.93
C LEU A 84 -14.70 9.69 9.58
N ALA A 85 -14.55 8.68 8.72
CA ALA A 85 -14.02 8.84 7.36
C ALA A 85 -14.92 9.72 6.49
N ASN A 86 -16.24 9.66 6.66
CA ASN A 86 -17.16 10.59 6.00
C ASN A 86 -17.01 12.02 6.54
N VAL A 87 -16.87 12.22 7.85
CA VAL A 87 -16.67 13.55 8.45
C VAL A 87 -15.35 14.19 8.00
N ILE A 88 -14.26 13.41 7.86
CA ILE A 88 -12.98 13.94 7.36
C ILE A 88 -13.11 14.54 5.96
N ARG A 89 -14.01 14.03 5.12
CA ARG A 89 -14.22 14.56 3.76
C ARG A 89 -14.73 16.00 3.80
N ASP A 90 -15.53 16.34 4.80
CA ASP A 90 -16.10 17.67 4.99
C ASP A 90 -15.19 18.56 5.86
N GLU A 91 -14.53 17.99 6.88
CA GLU A 91 -13.72 18.69 7.89
C GLU A 91 -12.23 18.33 7.86
N TYR A 92 -11.61 18.43 6.68
CA TYR A 92 -10.19 18.10 6.45
C TYR A 92 -9.20 18.78 7.42
N ASN A 93 -9.53 19.97 7.94
CA ASN A 93 -8.62 20.75 8.79
C ASN A 93 -8.52 20.24 10.23
N ASN A 94 -9.39 19.31 10.63
CA ASN A 94 -9.45 18.86 12.02
C ASN A 94 -8.50 17.70 12.28
N ASN A 95 -7.29 18.03 12.72
CA ASN A 95 -6.25 17.05 13.08
C ASN A 95 -6.71 16.01 14.12
N ILE A 96 -7.68 16.35 14.98
CA ILE A 96 -8.21 15.41 15.98
C ILE A 96 -8.99 14.29 15.28
N ILE A 97 -9.83 14.63 14.31
CA ILE A 97 -10.64 13.66 13.58
C ILE A 97 -9.73 12.80 12.67
N ILE A 98 -8.73 13.41 12.02
CA ILE A 98 -7.70 12.66 11.26
C ILE A 98 -7.03 11.61 12.16
N HIS A 99 -6.64 12.02 13.36
CA HIS A 99 -5.98 11.14 14.32
C HIS A 99 -6.91 10.03 14.85
N GLN A 100 -8.17 10.34 15.16
CA GLN A 100 -9.16 9.35 15.59
C GLN A 100 -9.47 8.34 14.48
N THR A 101 -9.60 8.80 13.23
CA THR A 101 -9.82 7.91 12.07
C THR A 101 -8.62 7.01 11.85
N TYR A 102 -7.40 7.58 11.90
CA TYR A 102 -6.16 6.80 11.84
C TYR A 102 -6.13 5.70 12.90
N ASN A 103 -6.40 6.06 14.15
CA ASN A 103 -6.40 5.13 15.27
C ASN A 103 -7.46 4.03 15.14
N SER A 104 -8.66 4.38 14.69
CA SER A 104 -9.73 3.39 14.46
C SER A 104 -9.33 2.39 13.40
N LEU A 105 -8.71 2.87 12.31
CA LEU A 105 -8.24 2.03 11.22
C LEU A 105 -7.06 1.15 11.62
N PHE A 106 -6.15 1.68 12.45
CA PHE A 106 -5.03 0.93 13.00
C PHE A 106 -5.51 -0.23 13.89
N ILE A 107 -6.48 0.01 14.77
CA ILE A 107 -7.08 -1.06 15.60
C ILE A 107 -7.78 -2.08 14.70
N LEU A 108 -8.56 -1.63 13.72
CA LEU A 108 -9.20 -2.51 12.75
C LEU A 108 -8.16 -3.39 12.06
N ARG A 109 -7.04 -2.83 11.58
CA ARG A 109 -5.95 -3.59 10.96
C ARG A 109 -5.43 -4.71 11.86
N LEU A 110 -5.13 -4.40 13.12
CA LEU A 110 -4.58 -5.37 14.06
C LEU A 110 -5.54 -6.54 14.29
N ILE A 111 -6.82 -6.23 14.45
CA ILE A 111 -7.87 -7.24 14.66
C ILE A 111 -8.09 -8.05 13.37
N THR A 112 -8.21 -7.40 12.21
CA THR A 112 -8.37 -8.05 10.90
C THR A 112 -7.21 -9.01 10.61
N LYS A 113 -5.97 -8.56 10.81
CA LYS A 113 -4.77 -9.39 10.62
C LYS A 113 -4.82 -10.63 11.50
N TYR A 114 -5.13 -10.47 12.78
CA TYR A 114 -5.25 -11.58 13.73
C TYR A 114 -6.35 -12.57 13.37
N PHE A 115 -7.52 -12.09 12.93
CA PHE A 115 -8.60 -12.96 12.45
C PHE A 115 -8.19 -13.77 11.22
N ILE A 116 -7.51 -13.15 10.26
CA ILE A 116 -7.04 -13.83 9.04
C ILE A 116 -5.97 -14.89 9.34
N GLU A 117 -5.13 -14.67 10.36
CA GLU A 117 -4.09 -15.62 10.76
C GLU A 117 -4.65 -16.86 11.48
N ILE A 118 -5.77 -16.73 12.20
CA ILE A 118 -6.28 -17.77 13.09
C ILE A 118 -7.49 -18.50 12.54
N ASP A 119 -8.38 -17.79 11.85
CA ASP A 119 -9.67 -18.31 11.47
C ASP A 119 -9.82 -18.42 9.95
N SER A 120 -10.72 -19.30 9.49
CA SER A 120 -11.05 -19.38 8.07
C SER A 120 -11.99 -18.24 7.68
N GLU A 121 -11.98 -17.87 6.40
CA GLU A 121 -12.83 -16.79 5.88
C GLU A 121 -14.32 -17.00 6.21
N GLN A 122 -14.78 -18.26 6.28
CA GLN A 122 -16.17 -18.62 6.55
C GLN A 122 -16.65 -18.17 7.94
N ASN A 123 -15.75 -18.10 8.92
CA ASN A 123 -16.05 -17.67 10.28
C ASN A 123 -15.81 -16.17 10.49
N PHE A 124 -14.95 -15.57 9.67
CA PHE A 124 -14.64 -14.14 9.73
C PHE A 124 -15.67 -13.28 8.97
N TYR A 125 -16.14 -13.74 7.81
CA TYR A 125 -17.10 -13.01 6.97
C TYR A 125 -18.43 -12.64 7.67
N PRO A 126 -18.99 -13.48 8.57
CA PRO A 126 -20.21 -13.14 9.32
C PRO A 126 -20.12 -11.86 10.15
N TYR A 127 -18.94 -11.46 10.62
CA TYR A 127 -18.76 -10.20 11.35
C TYR A 127 -18.97 -8.95 10.49
N PHE A 128 -19.05 -9.12 9.16
CA PHE A 128 -19.32 -8.05 8.21
C PHE A 128 -20.75 -8.09 7.64
N LEU A 129 -21.64 -8.92 8.20
CA LEU A 129 -23.04 -8.92 7.84
C LEU A 129 -23.80 -7.89 8.69
N PRO A 130 -24.68 -7.08 8.08
CA PRO A 130 -25.53 -6.17 8.84
C PRO A 130 -26.47 -6.97 9.76
N GLN A 131 -26.61 -6.53 11.01
CA GLN A 131 -27.51 -7.16 11.99
C GLN A 131 -28.99 -6.95 11.65
N ASP A 132 -29.31 -5.86 10.95
CA ASP A 132 -30.68 -5.50 10.58
C ASP A 132 -31.03 -6.02 9.18
N ILE A 133 -32.00 -6.94 9.13
CA ILE A 133 -32.50 -7.61 7.92
C ILE A 133 -33.27 -6.64 6.98
N SER A 134 -33.46 -5.37 7.39
CA SER A 134 -34.46 -4.46 6.82
C SER A 134 -33.93 -3.42 5.81
N THR A 135 -32.61 -3.25 5.66
CA THR A 135 -32.05 -2.30 4.70
C THR A 135 -31.09 -2.99 3.73
N GLU A 136 -31.25 -2.66 2.45
CA GLU A 136 -30.58 -3.17 1.24
C GLU A 136 -29.29 -3.98 1.43
N ARG A 137 -29.23 -5.11 0.70
CA ARG A 137 -28.30 -6.26 0.75
C ARG A 137 -26.82 -5.95 0.47
N ILE A 138 -26.26 -4.87 1.02
CA ILE A 138 -24.86 -4.50 0.88
C ILE A 138 -24.11 -4.94 2.13
N SER A 139 -23.08 -5.78 1.97
CA SER A 139 -22.28 -6.22 3.11
C SER A 139 -21.54 -5.04 3.73
N LEU A 140 -21.41 -5.00 5.06
CA LEU A 140 -20.65 -3.97 5.76
C LEU A 140 -19.18 -3.97 5.29
N MET A 141 -18.67 -5.12 4.84
CA MET A 141 -17.38 -5.24 4.16
C MET A 141 -17.30 -4.43 2.86
N THR A 142 -18.34 -4.47 2.02
CA THR A 142 -18.39 -3.68 0.78
C THR A 142 -18.35 -2.19 1.10
N ILE A 143 -19.11 -1.73 2.10
CA ILE A 143 -19.11 -0.34 2.54
C ILE A 143 -17.75 0.07 3.10
N PHE A 144 -17.11 -0.82 3.86
CA PHE A 144 -15.78 -0.59 4.41
C PHE A 144 -14.73 -0.43 3.32
N VAL A 145 -14.66 -1.36 2.35
CA VAL A 145 -13.71 -1.29 1.23
C VAL A 145 -13.97 -0.06 0.36
N ASP A 146 -15.23 0.25 0.04
CA ASP A 146 -15.61 1.47 -0.69
C ASP A 146 -15.13 2.73 0.07
N THR A 147 -15.33 2.78 1.38
CA THR A 147 -14.89 3.89 2.23
C THR A 147 -13.36 4.04 2.23
N LEU A 148 -12.60 2.95 2.27
CA LEU A 148 -11.14 2.97 2.18
C LEU A 148 -10.66 3.51 0.83
N PHE A 149 -11.28 3.08 -0.27
CA PHE A 149 -10.95 3.56 -1.62
C PHE A 149 -11.24 5.05 -1.74
N ARG A 150 -12.44 5.48 -1.34
CA ARG A 150 -12.83 6.90 -1.35
C ARG A 150 -11.92 7.75 -0.46
N THR A 151 -11.51 7.25 0.70
CA THR A 151 -10.56 7.97 1.58
C THR A 151 -9.21 8.16 0.89
N THR A 152 -8.75 7.18 0.11
CA THR A 152 -7.50 7.30 -0.64
C THR A 152 -7.61 8.29 -1.80
N ILE A 153 -8.75 8.33 -2.49
CA ILE A 153 -8.97 9.18 -3.68
C ILE A 153 -9.26 10.64 -3.28
N MET A 154 -10.11 10.85 -2.29
CA MET A 154 -10.67 12.18 -1.97
C MET A 154 -9.74 13.01 -1.08
N LEU A 155 -8.91 12.36 -0.27
CA LEU A 155 -8.05 13.04 0.70
C LEU A 155 -6.72 13.47 0.04
N PRO A 156 -6.32 14.75 0.15
CA PRO A 156 -5.00 15.14 -0.31
C PRO A 156 -3.91 14.59 0.63
N VAL A 157 -2.78 14.21 0.03
CA VAL A 157 -1.62 13.69 0.74
C VAL A 157 -0.77 14.85 1.26
N ASP A 158 -0.98 15.18 2.53
CA ASP A 158 -0.19 16.17 3.27
C ASP A 158 0.51 15.50 4.47
N SER A 159 1.35 16.25 5.17
CA SER A 159 2.11 15.73 6.32
C SER A 159 1.23 15.15 7.44
N SER A 160 0.02 15.67 7.63
CA SER A 160 -0.96 15.19 8.63
C SER A 160 -1.69 13.92 8.18
N THR A 161 -1.99 13.79 6.88
CA THR A 161 -2.78 12.68 6.33
C THR A 161 -1.95 11.55 5.79
N TYR A 162 -0.64 11.75 5.60
CA TYR A 162 0.29 10.73 5.12
C TYR A 162 0.18 9.41 5.92
N GLY A 163 0.12 9.50 7.25
CA GLY A 163 -0.06 8.33 8.12
C GLY A 163 -1.38 7.60 7.87
N LEU A 164 -2.47 8.34 7.65
CA LEU A 164 -3.78 7.77 7.33
C LEU A 164 -3.76 7.04 5.99
N HIS A 165 -3.19 7.64 4.93
CA HIS A 165 -3.06 6.98 3.64
C HIS A 165 -2.27 5.67 3.74
N LEU A 166 -1.15 5.68 4.46
CA LEU A 166 -0.33 4.48 4.66
C LEU A 166 -1.11 3.38 5.40
N GLU A 167 -1.89 3.75 6.41
CA GLU A 167 -2.72 2.82 7.17
C GLU A 167 -3.86 2.24 6.32
N VAL A 168 -4.47 3.05 5.44
CA VAL A 168 -5.45 2.58 4.45
C VAL A 168 -4.83 1.56 3.49
N LEU A 169 -3.65 1.83 2.94
CA LEU A 169 -3.00 0.85 2.06
C LEU A 169 -2.64 -0.44 2.79
N ASN A 170 -2.16 -0.35 4.03
CA ASN A 170 -1.81 -1.52 4.83
C ASN A 170 -3.04 -2.34 5.25
N THR A 171 -4.18 -1.71 5.53
CA THR A 171 -5.43 -2.43 5.82
C THR A 171 -5.97 -3.16 4.59
N LEU A 172 -5.95 -2.51 3.42
CA LEU A 172 -6.31 -3.16 2.16
C LEU A 172 -5.38 -4.35 1.86
N LEU A 173 -4.07 -4.19 2.09
CA LEU A 173 -3.11 -5.26 1.92
C LEU A 173 -3.35 -6.42 2.90
N SER A 174 -3.67 -6.11 4.16
CA SER A 174 -4.01 -7.11 5.18
C SER A 174 -5.29 -7.87 4.84
N LEU A 175 -6.26 -7.24 4.18
CA LEU A 175 -7.47 -7.92 3.72
C LEU A 175 -7.18 -8.88 2.57
N LEU A 176 -6.31 -8.46 1.63
CA LEU A 176 -5.88 -9.30 0.50
C LEU A 176 -4.96 -10.44 0.96
N SER A 177 -4.24 -10.31 2.08
CA SER A 177 -3.38 -11.40 2.57
C SER A 177 -4.14 -12.66 2.99
N ILE A 178 -5.48 -12.64 3.01
CA ILE A 178 -6.29 -13.84 3.24
C ILE A 178 -5.95 -14.98 2.28
N GLN A 179 -5.51 -14.67 1.05
CA GLN A 179 -5.07 -15.68 0.08
C GLN A 179 -3.91 -16.54 0.60
N MET A 180 -3.03 -15.99 1.45
CA MET A 180 -1.90 -16.74 1.99
C MET A 180 -2.29 -17.70 3.10
N CYS A 181 -3.37 -17.38 3.82
CA CYS A 181 -3.86 -18.14 4.96
C CYS A 181 -5.00 -19.10 4.57
N ALA A 182 -5.70 -18.82 3.47
CA ALA A 182 -6.79 -19.64 2.97
C ALA A 182 -6.28 -20.99 2.43
N LYS A 183 -6.90 -22.07 2.90
CA LYS A 183 -6.68 -23.43 2.39
C LYS A 183 -7.52 -23.74 1.14
N GLU A 184 -8.51 -22.89 0.84
CA GLU A 184 -9.48 -23.07 -0.25
C GLU A 184 -9.13 -22.23 -1.48
N ALA A 185 -9.68 -22.61 -2.63
CA ALA A 185 -9.45 -21.90 -3.89
C ALA A 185 -10.04 -20.48 -3.85
N ILE A 186 -9.27 -19.51 -4.36
CA ILE A 186 -9.50 -18.07 -4.20
C ILE A 186 -10.82 -17.58 -4.83
N PHE A 187 -11.34 -18.29 -5.83
CA PHE A 187 -12.63 -17.97 -6.46
C PHE A 187 -13.85 -18.16 -5.54
N ILE A 188 -13.66 -18.82 -4.39
CA ILE A 188 -14.70 -19.02 -3.37
C ILE A 188 -14.68 -17.86 -2.36
N SER A 189 -13.60 -17.07 -2.31
CA SER A 189 -13.45 -15.99 -1.35
C SER A 189 -14.46 -14.88 -1.60
N SER A 190 -15.29 -14.62 -0.60
CA SER A 190 -16.27 -13.54 -0.60
C SER A 190 -15.56 -12.18 -0.56
N ILE A 191 -14.45 -12.07 0.17
CA ILE A 191 -13.65 -10.83 0.25
C ILE A 191 -13.07 -10.47 -1.13
N TYR A 192 -12.42 -11.41 -1.83
CA TYR A 192 -11.90 -11.14 -3.17
C TYR A 192 -13.00 -10.83 -4.18
N SER A 193 -14.16 -11.49 -4.06
CA SER A 193 -15.32 -11.17 -4.91
C SER A 193 -15.76 -9.71 -4.75
N ILE A 194 -15.60 -9.13 -3.55
CA ILE A 194 -15.91 -7.73 -3.30
C ILE A 194 -14.94 -6.82 -4.06
N PHE A 195 -13.63 -7.04 -3.88
CA PHE A 195 -12.59 -6.25 -4.55
C PHE A 195 -12.68 -6.29 -6.08
N MET A 196 -13.10 -7.42 -6.66
CA MET A 196 -13.06 -7.65 -8.11
C MET A 196 -14.40 -7.39 -8.81
N HIS A 197 -15.53 -7.58 -8.14
CA HIS A 197 -16.85 -7.60 -8.81
C HIS A 197 -17.94 -6.76 -8.14
N ARG A 198 -17.78 -6.30 -6.88
CA ARG A 198 -18.85 -5.59 -6.15
C ARG A 198 -18.64 -4.08 -6.06
N LEU A 199 -17.50 -3.57 -6.50
CA LEU A 199 -17.18 -2.14 -6.46
C LEU A 199 -17.51 -1.48 -7.79
N ASP A 200 -17.83 -0.18 -7.73
CA ASP A 200 -18.11 0.62 -8.92
C ASP A 200 -16.86 0.70 -9.82
N PRO A 201 -16.99 0.48 -11.13
CA PRO A 201 -15.83 0.49 -12.03
C PRO A 201 -15.14 1.87 -12.06
N LEU A 202 -15.91 2.97 -11.91
CA LEU A 202 -15.35 4.33 -11.90
C LEU A 202 -14.41 4.52 -10.70
N LEU A 203 -14.86 4.06 -9.53
CA LEU A 203 -14.08 4.11 -8.30
C LEU A 203 -12.82 3.24 -8.40
N ILE A 204 -12.90 2.07 -9.05
CA ILE A 204 -11.72 1.24 -9.33
C ILE A 204 -10.71 1.99 -10.22
N SER A 205 -11.18 2.62 -11.29
CA SER A 205 -10.34 3.37 -12.22
C SER A 205 -9.66 4.57 -11.54
N GLU A 206 -10.42 5.38 -10.80
CA GLU A 206 -9.87 6.49 -10.01
C GLU A 206 -8.90 6.02 -8.94
N PHE A 207 -9.17 4.88 -8.29
CA PHE A 207 -8.26 4.29 -7.31
C PHE A 207 -6.95 3.86 -7.96
N THR A 208 -6.99 3.14 -9.09
CA THR A 208 -5.77 2.75 -9.83
C THR A 208 -4.96 3.95 -10.29
N ARG A 209 -5.63 5.00 -10.78
CA ARG A 209 -5.01 6.28 -11.10
C ARG A 209 -4.30 6.86 -9.88
N THR A 210 -4.98 6.93 -8.74
CA THR A 210 -4.45 7.53 -7.50
C THR A 210 -3.23 6.76 -6.99
N LEU A 211 -3.24 5.42 -7.05
CA LEU A 211 -2.07 4.61 -6.67
C LEU A 211 -0.86 4.87 -7.57
N LEU A 212 -1.09 5.00 -8.88
CA LEU A 212 -0.05 5.40 -9.84
C LEU A 212 0.43 6.83 -9.60
N GLU A 213 -0.46 7.77 -9.29
CA GLU A 213 -0.08 9.14 -8.95
C GLU A 213 0.75 9.20 -7.66
N HIS A 214 0.43 8.39 -6.64
CA HIS A 214 1.26 8.25 -5.43
C HIS A 214 2.65 7.72 -5.78
N PHE A 215 2.72 6.76 -6.70
CA PHE A 215 4.00 6.27 -7.22
C PHE A 215 4.77 7.36 -7.96
N ILE A 216 4.11 8.16 -8.80
CA ILE A 216 4.76 9.23 -9.58
C ILE A 216 5.24 10.38 -8.68
N LYS A 217 4.44 10.78 -7.68
CA LYS A 217 4.77 11.91 -6.80
C LYS A 217 5.93 11.62 -5.86
N GLN A 218 6.21 10.34 -5.54
CA GLN A 218 7.34 9.92 -4.70
C GLN A 218 7.46 10.74 -3.40
N ILE A 219 6.33 11.03 -2.74
CA ILE A 219 6.27 11.88 -1.56
C ILE A 219 7.09 11.24 -0.43
N GLU A 220 8.00 12.03 0.15
CA GLU A 220 8.84 11.59 1.26
C GLU A 220 8.04 11.52 2.55
N CYS A 221 8.37 10.52 3.38
CA CYS A 221 7.78 10.40 4.71
C CYS A 221 8.06 11.67 5.52
N PRO A 222 7.04 12.34 6.09
CA PRO A 222 7.24 13.52 6.92
C PRO A 222 8.27 13.25 8.03
N PRO A 223 9.14 14.22 8.36
CA PRO A 223 10.24 14.01 9.32
C PRO A 223 9.75 13.63 10.74
N PHE A 224 8.52 14.04 11.09
CA PHE A 224 7.82 13.62 12.31
C PHE A 224 7.51 12.12 12.34
N LEU A 225 7.54 11.40 11.22
CA LEU A 225 7.38 9.94 11.18
C LEU A 225 8.72 9.22 10.92
N ALA A 226 9.75 9.94 10.46
CA ALA A 226 11.01 9.38 9.98
C ALA A 226 12.24 9.62 10.89
N ALA A 227 12.15 10.46 11.92
CA ALA A 227 13.35 10.88 12.66
C ALA A 227 14.07 9.71 13.36
N ASP A 228 15.36 9.54 13.04
CA ASP A 228 16.35 8.81 13.82
C ASP A 228 17.29 9.81 14.49
N SER A 229 17.72 9.49 15.71
CA SER A 229 18.73 10.23 16.45
C SER A 229 20.13 9.93 15.91
N THR A 230 20.73 10.85 15.15
CA THR A 230 22.18 10.85 14.90
C THR A 230 22.82 12.22 15.08
N ASP A 231 22.28 13.10 15.92
CA ASP A 231 23.03 14.28 16.33
C ASP A 231 22.86 14.59 17.82
N GLY A 232 23.97 14.50 18.54
CA GLY A 232 24.08 14.70 19.97
C GLY A 232 24.16 16.17 20.35
N SER A 233 23.13 16.96 20.04
CA SER A 233 22.97 18.30 20.62
C SER A 233 21.79 18.34 21.59
N LYS A 234 22.12 18.60 22.85
CA LYS A 234 21.17 18.85 23.93
C LYS A 234 20.44 20.17 23.60
N ASN A 235 19.16 20.09 23.31
CA ASN A 235 18.21 21.18 23.58
C ASN A 235 16.82 20.56 23.86
N GLU A 236 16.36 20.80 25.08
CA GLU A 236 15.10 20.35 25.65
C GLU A 236 13.94 21.16 25.08
N SER A 237 13.29 20.66 24.02
CA SER A 237 11.89 20.96 23.71
C SER A 237 11.46 20.20 22.44
N GLY A 238 10.63 19.16 22.61
CA GLY A 238 9.92 18.50 21.50
C GLY A 238 10.58 17.23 20.94
N SER A 239 10.86 16.23 21.78
CA SER A 239 11.44 14.94 21.35
C SER A 239 10.45 13.80 21.60
N LEU A 240 9.63 13.42 20.61
CA LEU A 240 8.79 12.19 20.71
C LEU A 240 8.61 11.39 19.42
N PHE A 241 9.32 11.71 18.35
CA PHE A 241 9.29 10.91 17.13
C PHE A 241 10.71 10.50 16.83
N LYS A 242 11.09 9.36 17.40
CA LYS A 242 12.38 8.72 17.16
C LYS A 242 12.13 7.26 16.82
N ILE A 243 12.87 6.75 15.83
CA ILE A 243 12.95 5.37 15.31
C ILE A 243 12.11 5.16 14.04
N GLY A 244 12.76 5.39 12.89
CA GLY A 244 12.11 5.40 11.58
C GLY A 244 12.94 4.77 10.47
N GLN A 245 13.44 3.54 10.64
CA GLN A 245 14.03 2.77 9.54
C GLN A 245 13.73 1.27 9.73
N THR A 246 13.33 0.58 8.64
CA THR A 246 13.32 -0.90 8.42
C THR A 246 11.97 -1.66 8.28
N VAL A 247 10.84 -1.08 7.79
CA VAL A 247 9.61 -1.89 7.45
C VAL A 247 9.22 -2.02 6.00
N ALA A 248 9.80 -1.27 5.06
CA ALA A 248 9.44 -1.52 3.65
C ALA A 248 9.90 -2.90 3.15
N SER A 249 10.91 -3.54 3.78
CA SER A 249 11.45 -4.83 3.35
C SER A 249 10.79 -6.07 3.97
N SER A 250 9.99 -5.93 5.02
CA SER A 250 9.74 -7.05 5.91
C SER A 250 8.35 -7.64 5.91
N LEU A 251 7.33 -6.86 5.57
CA LEU A 251 6.00 -7.43 5.26
C LEU A 251 6.09 -8.35 4.03
N TRP A 252 7.15 -8.19 3.23
CA TRP A 252 7.44 -9.00 2.06
C TRP A 252 8.26 -10.26 2.32
N SER A 253 9.03 -10.38 3.41
CA SER A 253 9.82 -11.62 3.65
C SER A 253 8.91 -12.85 3.87
N VAL A 254 7.68 -12.63 4.30
CA VAL A 254 6.65 -13.67 4.50
C VAL A 254 5.93 -14.01 3.19
N VAL A 255 5.68 -13.02 2.32
CA VAL A 255 5.06 -13.23 0.98
C VAL A 255 6.05 -13.85 -0.01
N THR A 256 7.36 -13.59 0.12
CA THR A 256 8.41 -14.20 -0.69
C THR A 256 8.96 -15.51 -0.13
N LEU A 257 8.17 -16.28 0.65
CA LEU A 257 8.55 -17.62 1.16
C LEU A 257 10.02 -17.70 1.65
N GLY A 258 10.46 -16.73 2.47
CA GLY A 258 11.81 -16.77 3.08
C GLY A 258 12.99 -16.62 2.11
N MET A 259 12.79 -16.15 0.88
CA MET A 259 13.84 -16.04 -0.15
C MET A 259 14.53 -14.67 -0.23
N SER A 260 14.32 -13.78 0.74
CA SER A 260 15.12 -12.55 0.90
C SER A 260 16.26 -12.83 1.87
N SER A 261 17.47 -13.03 1.35
CA SER A 261 18.67 -13.07 2.19
C SER A 261 18.79 -11.77 2.98
N SER A 262 18.92 -11.90 4.29
CA SER A 262 19.28 -10.83 5.20
C SER A 262 20.66 -10.29 4.81
N SER A 263 20.73 -9.22 4.03
CA SER A 263 21.94 -8.43 3.89
C SER A 263 22.12 -7.58 5.15
N THR A 264 22.59 -8.22 6.23
CA THR A 264 23.35 -7.54 7.27
C THR A 264 24.62 -7.02 6.62
N SER A 265 24.54 -5.82 6.06
CA SER A 265 25.70 -5.06 5.63
C SER A 265 26.42 -4.57 6.88
N THR A 266 27.46 -5.31 7.28
CA THR A 266 28.52 -4.74 8.11
C THR A 266 29.10 -3.54 7.38
N ALA A 267 29.02 -2.38 8.01
CA ALA A 267 29.57 -1.14 7.51
C ALA A 267 31.06 -1.32 7.18
N THR A 268 31.40 -1.27 5.90
CA THR A 268 32.75 -0.97 5.43
C THR A 268 32.67 0.23 4.50
N GLU A 269 33.49 1.21 4.84
CA GLU A 269 33.56 2.55 4.26
C GLU A 269 33.96 2.50 2.77
N GLY A 270 33.17 3.14 1.91
CA GLY A 270 33.54 3.36 0.51
C GLY A 270 32.38 3.84 -0.36
N THR A 271 32.49 5.08 -0.86
CA THR A 271 31.68 5.76 -1.89
C THR A 271 30.33 6.37 -1.44
N ALA A 272 30.40 7.65 -1.10
CA ALA A 272 29.30 8.47 -0.56
C ALA A 272 28.17 8.82 -1.56
N THR A 273 28.19 8.35 -2.81
CA THR A 273 27.21 8.76 -3.84
C THR A 273 26.12 7.72 -4.13
N SER A 274 26.31 6.45 -3.75
CA SER A 274 25.34 5.37 -3.97
C SER A 274 24.44 5.10 -2.76
N ILE A 275 24.92 5.47 -1.57
CA ILE A 275 24.25 5.26 -0.28
C ILE A 275 23.08 6.24 -0.10
N ASP A 276 23.19 7.47 -0.61
CA ASP A 276 22.15 8.48 -0.49
C ASP A 276 20.92 8.14 -1.34
N SER A 277 21.09 7.68 -2.59
CA SER A 277 19.96 7.28 -3.44
C SER A 277 19.13 6.10 -2.89
N ILE A 278 19.76 5.19 -2.15
CA ILE A 278 19.10 4.02 -1.54
C ILE A 278 18.38 4.43 -0.25
N LYS A 279 18.97 5.36 0.53
CA LYS A 279 18.32 5.94 1.72
C LYS A 279 17.11 6.80 1.34
N ASP A 280 17.21 7.57 0.26
CA ASP A 280 16.13 8.43 -0.24
C ASP A 280 14.90 7.61 -0.69
N LEU A 281 15.11 6.45 -1.34
CA LEU A 281 14.01 5.58 -1.73
C LEU A 281 13.34 4.87 -0.55
N ARG A 282 14.13 4.59 0.50
CA ARG A 282 13.66 3.89 1.70
C ARG A 282 12.72 4.76 2.55
N ASN A 283 12.80 6.08 2.39
CA ASN A 283 11.92 7.04 3.07
C ASN A 283 10.57 7.24 2.36
N ARG A 284 10.34 6.61 1.20
CA ARG A 284 9.11 6.77 0.40
C ARG A 284 8.18 5.58 0.59
N HIS A 285 7.66 5.44 1.81
CA HIS A 285 6.83 4.27 2.17
C HIS A 285 5.50 4.24 1.42
N LEU A 286 4.86 5.40 1.22
CA LEU A 286 3.56 5.47 0.54
C LEU A 286 3.63 5.03 -0.92
N SER A 287 4.65 5.47 -1.68
CA SER A 287 4.82 5.09 -3.09
C SER A 287 5.13 3.61 -3.23
N ASN A 288 6.00 3.07 -2.37
CA ASN A 288 6.28 1.63 -2.38
C ASN A 288 5.02 0.82 -2.09
N GLN A 289 4.25 1.16 -1.04
CA GLN A 289 3.01 0.45 -0.71
C GLN A 289 1.95 0.57 -1.82
N SER A 290 1.87 1.72 -2.49
CA SER A 290 0.90 1.92 -3.57
C SER A 290 1.19 1.04 -4.79
N ILE A 291 2.46 0.92 -5.20
CA ILE A 291 2.86 0.02 -6.30
C ILE A 291 2.56 -1.43 -5.92
N HIS A 292 2.90 -1.85 -4.70
CA HIS A 292 2.64 -3.22 -4.27
C HIS A 292 1.17 -3.57 -4.34
N LEU A 293 0.31 -2.72 -3.77
CA LEU A 293 -1.13 -2.93 -3.80
C LEU A 293 -1.63 -2.98 -5.26
N LEU A 294 -1.14 -2.09 -6.12
CA LEU A 294 -1.47 -2.07 -7.54
C LEU A 294 -1.06 -3.36 -8.26
N LEU A 295 0.14 -3.87 -7.98
CA LEU A 295 0.65 -5.10 -8.59
C LEU A 295 -0.11 -6.34 -8.12
N ILE A 296 -0.47 -6.42 -6.83
CA ILE A 296 -1.30 -7.51 -6.30
C ILE A 296 -2.68 -7.46 -6.96
N LEU A 297 -3.32 -6.29 -6.96
CA LEU A 297 -4.64 -6.12 -7.54
C LEU A 297 -4.65 -6.39 -9.04
N SER A 298 -3.63 -6.01 -9.80
CA SER A 298 -3.59 -6.18 -11.26
C SER A 298 -3.11 -7.56 -11.75
N ASN A 299 -2.35 -8.30 -10.94
CA ASN A 299 -1.90 -9.65 -11.28
C ASN A 299 -2.78 -10.75 -10.68
N HIS A 300 -3.72 -10.38 -9.82
CA HIS A 300 -4.71 -11.34 -9.34
C HIS A 300 -5.54 -11.91 -10.51
N PHE A 301 -5.63 -13.24 -10.56
CA PHE A 301 -6.38 -13.95 -11.57
C PHE A 301 -7.77 -14.32 -11.03
N THR A 302 -8.80 -13.62 -11.51
CA THR A 302 -10.20 -14.04 -11.39
C THR A 302 -10.61 -14.86 -12.63
N ASN A 303 -11.58 -15.76 -12.49
CA ASN A 303 -12.02 -16.71 -13.53
C ASN A 303 -12.13 -16.05 -14.92
N ASP A 304 -11.89 -16.83 -15.99
CA ASP A 304 -11.88 -16.39 -17.40
C ASP A 304 -13.13 -15.58 -17.86
N ILE A 305 -14.24 -15.70 -17.13
CA ILE A 305 -15.50 -15.02 -17.40
C ILE A 305 -15.43 -13.52 -17.05
N HIS A 306 -14.66 -13.14 -16.02
CA HIS A 306 -14.57 -11.75 -15.56
C HIS A 306 -13.12 -11.30 -15.53
N ARG A 307 -12.78 -10.44 -16.51
CA ARG A 307 -11.47 -9.80 -16.60
C ARG A 307 -11.24 -8.91 -15.38
N ASN A 308 -10.02 -8.94 -14.87
CA ASN A 308 -9.60 -8.11 -13.75
C ASN A 308 -9.72 -6.60 -14.10
N PRO A 309 -10.58 -5.82 -13.41
CA PRO A 309 -10.83 -4.42 -13.75
C PRO A 309 -9.61 -3.53 -13.49
N TYR A 310 -8.82 -3.80 -12.45
CA TYR A 310 -7.59 -3.06 -12.15
C TYR A 310 -6.54 -3.27 -13.24
N ARG A 311 -6.42 -4.52 -13.74
CA ARG A 311 -5.54 -4.84 -14.85
C ARG A 311 -5.96 -4.13 -16.13
N LEU A 312 -7.26 -4.11 -16.44
CA LEU A 312 -7.75 -3.39 -17.61
C LEU A 312 -7.47 -1.89 -17.51
N ALA A 313 -7.75 -1.27 -16.36
CA ALA A 313 -7.48 0.15 -16.13
C ALA A 313 -5.98 0.48 -16.28
N LEU A 314 -5.09 -0.36 -15.73
CA LEU A 314 -3.64 -0.19 -15.84
C LEU A 314 -3.11 -0.39 -17.27
N LEU A 315 -3.73 -1.25 -18.08
CA LEU A 315 -3.26 -1.53 -19.44
C LEU A 315 -3.78 -0.55 -20.49
N HIS A 316 -4.86 0.19 -20.20
CA HIS A 316 -5.56 1.05 -21.16
C HIS A 316 -5.56 2.54 -20.83
N PHE A 317 -4.81 3.01 -19.81
CA PHE A 317 -4.72 4.45 -19.52
C PHE A 317 -3.96 5.22 -20.61
N THR A 318 -4.38 6.47 -20.84
CA THR A 318 -3.84 7.36 -21.89
C THR A 318 -2.98 8.48 -21.30
N ASP A 319 -2.21 9.14 -22.16
CA ASP A 319 -1.45 10.32 -21.75
C ASP A 319 -2.38 11.53 -21.54
N THR A 320 -2.08 12.35 -20.53
CA THR A 320 -2.75 13.64 -20.29
C THR A 320 -2.75 14.58 -21.50
N GLN A 321 -1.75 14.48 -22.39
CA GLN A 321 -1.66 15.28 -23.60
C GLN A 321 -2.38 14.64 -24.81
N GLY A 322 -2.70 13.35 -24.73
CA GLY A 322 -3.42 12.62 -25.75
C GLY A 322 -4.92 12.88 -25.65
N LYS A 323 -5.45 13.81 -26.45
CA LYS A 323 -6.90 14.11 -26.57
C LYS A 323 -7.76 12.95 -27.14
N ASN A 324 -7.22 11.74 -27.23
CA ASN A 324 -7.92 10.60 -27.80
C ASN A 324 -8.56 9.82 -26.66
N SER A 325 -9.87 9.97 -26.49
CA SER A 325 -10.69 8.93 -25.84
C SER A 325 -10.40 7.60 -26.57
N PRO A 326 -10.12 6.49 -25.87
CA PRO A 326 -9.89 5.22 -26.54
C PRO A 326 -11.21 4.72 -27.13
N THR A 327 -11.51 5.13 -28.37
CA THR A 327 -12.67 4.64 -29.15
C THR A 327 -12.55 3.18 -29.60
N ASN A 328 -11.46 2.49 -29.22
CA ASN A 328 -11.20 1.11 -29.61
C ASN A 328 -11.03 0.21 -28.38
N LEU A 329 -12.08 0.06 -27.58
CA LEU A 329 -12.25 -1.12 -26.74
C LEU A 329 -13.13 -2.12 -27.50
N PRO A 330 -12.71 -3.40 -27.65
CA PRO A 330 -13.58 -4.42 -28.22
C PRO A 330 -14.73 -4.69 -27.24
N ASP A 331 -15.95 -4.50 -27.74
CA ASP A 331 -17.25 -4.90 -27.20
C ASP A 331 -17.67 -4.35 -25.83
N SER A 332 -18.56 -3.36 -25.89
CA SER A 332 -19.69 -3.12 -24.97
C SER A 332 -19.43 -3.25 -23.46
N GLU A 333 -18.68 -2.30 -22.90
CA GLU A 333 -18.96 -1.73 -21.57
C GLU A 333 -18.15 -0.42 -21.44
N PRO A 334 -18.73 0.68 -20.92
CA PRO A 334 -17.99 1.93 -20.71
C PRO A 334 -17.01 1.73 -19.56
N LEU A 335 -15.86 1.13 -19.85
CA LEU A 335 -14.77 1.02 -18.90
C LEU A 335 -14.25 2.44 -18.60
N PRO A 336 -14.20 2.85 -17.33
CA PRO A 336 -13.73 4.18 -16.97
C PRO A 336 -12.23 4.25 -17.24
N TRP A 337 -11.87 5.09 -18.19
CA TRP A 337 -10.48 5.37 -18.57
C TRP A 337 -9.99 6.57 -17.79
N PHE A 338 -8.73 6.52 -17.35
CA PHE A 338 -8.05 7.65 -16.73
C PHE A 338 -6.83 8.05 -17.55
N SER A 339 -6.34 9.27 -17.33
CA SER A 339 -5.13 9.79 -17.97
C SER A 339 -4.05 10.13 -16.95
N ILE A 340 -2.80 9.86 -17.30
CA ILE A 340 -1.60 10.13 -16.49
C ILE A 340 -0.51 10.73 -17.38
N ASP A 341 0.29 11.63 -16.82
CA ASP A 341 1.45 12.20 -17.51
C ASP A 341 2.53 11.13 -17.72
N TYR A 342 2.69 10.71 -18.98
CA TYR A 342 3.68 9.70 -19.35
C TYR A 342 5.11 10.15 -19.09
N HIS A 343 5.39 11.46 -19.12
CA HIS A 343 6.74 11.97 -18.90
C HIS A 343 7.19 11.73 -17.47
N ARG A 344 6.36 12.13 -16.51
CA ARG A 344 6.66 11.95 -15.08
C ARG A 344 6.72 10.47 -14.72
N LEU A 345 5.84 9.65 -15.28
CA LEU A 345 5.88 8.20 -15.07
C LEU A 345 7.19 7.59 -15.59
N TYR A 346 7.63 8.00 -16.77
CA TYR A 346 8.90 7.55 -17.36
C TYR A 346 10.09 7.93 -16.48
N ASP A 347 10.19 9.20 -16.07
CA ASP A 347 11.31 9.70 -15.27
C ASP A 347 11.44 8.97 -13.93
N VAL A 348 10.30 8.73 -13.26
CA VAL A 348 10.26 7.98 -12.00
C VAL A 348 10.64 6.52 -12.21
N LEU A 349 10.10 5.87 -13.26
CA LEU A 349 10.48 4.49 -13.59
C LEU A 349 11.99 4.37 -13.81
N CYS A 350 12.61 5.29 -14.56
CA CYS A 350 14.07 5.33 -14.76
C CYS A 350 14.84 5.33 -13.43
N GLN A 351 14.37 6.12 -12.46
CA GLN A 351 15.00 6.23 -11.14
C GLN A 351 14.79 4.98 -10.29
N THR A 352 13.62 4.32 -10.39
CA THR A 352 13.24 3.21 -9.50
C THR A 352 13.43 1.81 -10.09
N VAL A 353 13.92 1.65 -11.33
CA VAL A 353 14.19 0.35 -11.98
C VAL A 353 15.01 -0.61 -11.13
N HIS A 354 15.86 -0.10 -10.24
CA HIS A 354 16.65 -0.94 -9.33
C HIS A 354 15.81 -1.74 -8.31
N THR A 355 14.49 -1.50 -8.24
CA THR A 355 13.56 -2.26 -7.40
C THR A 355 12.77 -3.30 -8.21
N ASP A 356 12.54 -4.48 -7.62
CA ASP A 356 11.78 -5.58 -8.24
C ASP A 356 10.38 -5.13 -8.71
N GLN A 357 9.66 -4.38 -7.87
CA GLN A 357 8.28 -3.94 -8.15
C GLN A 357 8.22 -2.97 -9.33
N SER A 358 9.11 -1.98 -9.37
CA SER A 358 9.13 -1.01 -10.46
C SER A 358 9.51 -1.68 -11.78
N THR A 359 10.41 -2.66 -11.74
CA THR A 359 10.77 -3.47 -12.90
C THR A 359 9.59 -4.30 -13.41
N LEU A 360 8.82 -4.93 -12.50
CA LEU A 360 7.62 -5.66 -12.87
C LEU A 360 6.54 -4.74 -13.47
N LEU A 361 6.33 -3.56 -12.89
CA LEU A 361 5.42 -2.55 -13.44
C LEU A 361 5.87 -2.10 -14.84
N LEU A 362 7.17 -1.80 -15.01
CA LEU A 362 7.74 -1.43 -16.31
C LEU A 362 7.53 -2.53 -17.35
N TYR A 363 7.78 -3.79 -16.98
CA TYR A 363 7.51 -4.93 -17.84
C TYR A 363 6.04 -5.02 -18.25
N LEU A 364 5.10 -4.93 -17.30
CA LEU A 364 3.66 -5.00 -17.59
C LEU A 364 3.23 -3.89 -18.55
N LEU A 365 3.72 -2.66 -18.35
CA LEU A 365 3.40 -1.52 -19.19
C LEU A 365 3.99 -1.67 -20.60
N LEU A 366 5.26 -2.03 -20.73
CA LEU A 366 5.91 -2.20 -22.04
C LEU A 366 5.32 -3.36 -22.84
N HIS A 367 4.94 -4.46 -22.18
CA HIS A 367 4.43 -5.64 -22.86
C HIS A 367 2.98 -5.47 -23.34
N ARG A 368 2.13 -4.74 -22.59
CA ARG A 368 0.68 -4.73 -22.81
C ARG A 368 0.08 -3.37 -23.12
N ASN A 369 0.67 -2.25 -22.67
CA ASN A 369 0.19 -0.91 -23.00
C ASN A 369 0.92 -0.40 -24.25
N GLN A 370 0.27 -0.50 -25.41
CA GLN A 370 0.84 -0.08 -26.69
C GLN A 370 1.14 1.43 -26.75
N HIS A 371 0.31 2.27 -26.12
CA HIS A 371 0.51 3.72 -26.11
C HIS A 371 1.75 4.10 -25.31
N PHE A 372 1.94 3.48 -24.14
CA PHE A 372 3.14 3.68 -23.34
C PHE A 372 4.39 3.12 -24.01
N LYS A 373 4.33 1.92 -24.62
CA LYS A 373 5.45 1.35 -25.40
C LYS A 373 5.87 2.30 -26.54
N ALA A 374 4.91 2.80 -27.33
CA ALA A 374 5.18 3.75 -28.41
C ALA A 374 5.80 5.05 -27.90
N TYR A 375 5.32 5.56 -26.76
CA TYR A 375 5.90 6.73 -26.10
C TYR A 375 7.36 6.50 -25.71
N VAL A 376 7.67 5.38 -25.03
CA VAL A 376 9.03 5.04 -24.59
C VAL A 376 9.98 4.91 -25.78
N ILE A 377 9.57 4.23 -26.84
CA ILE A 377 10.40 4.03 -28.05
C ILE A 377 10.65 5.37 -28.79
N SER A 378 9.69 6.29 -28.77
CA SER A 378 9.83 7.59 -29.44
C SER A 378 10.81 8.57 -28.76
N ARG A 379 11.26 8.26 -27.53
CA ARG A 379 12.16 9.14 -26.78
C ARG A 379 13.61 8.99 -27.25
N THR A 380 14.38 10.06 -27.15
CA THR A 380 15.82 10.08 -27.46
C THR A 380 16.70 9.68 -26.27
N ASN A 381 16.19 9.83 -25.04
CA ASN A 381 16.94 9.62 -23.79
C ASN A 381 16.75 8.20 -23.24
N ILE A 382 16.83 7.22 -24.13
CA ILE A 382 16.60 5.80 -23.81
C ILE A 382 17.69 5.25 -22.87
N ASP A 383 18.86 5.88 -22.89
CA ASP A 383 19.99 5.63 -21.98
C ASP A 383 19.58 5.71 -20.50
N GLN A 384 18.61 6.56 -20.15
CA GLN A 384 18.13 6.72 -18.78
C GLN A 384 17.42 5.48 -18.22
N ILE A 385 16.83 4.62 -19.08
CA ILE A 385 16.29 3.31 -18.65
C ILE A 385 17.34 2.23 -18.81
N VAL A 386 18.03 2.20 -19.95
CA VAL A 386 18.93 1.09 -20.29
C VAL A 386 20.12 1.03 -19.33
N LEU A 387 20.67 2.17 -18.92
CA LEU A 387 21.82 2.20 -18.02
C LEU A 387 21.48 1.65 -16.61
N PRO A 388 20.37 2.05 -15.95
CA PRO A 388 19.91 1.38 -14.73
C PRO A 388 19.62 -0.11 -14.90
N VAL A 389 18.97 -0.53 -15.99
CA VAL A 389 18.69 -1.96 -16.25
C VAL A 389 20.00 -2.76 -16.39
N LEU A 390 20.97 -2.23 -17.14
CA LEU A 390 22.28 -2.85 -17.28
C LEU A 390 23.04 -2.88 -15.95
N ARG A 391 22.91 -1.85 -15.12
CA ARG A 391 23.49 -1.81 -13.76
C ARG A 391 22.90 -2.90 -12.88
N VAL A 392 21.59 -3.15 -12.94
CA VAL A 392 20.94 -4.26 -12.23
C VAL A 392 21.53 -5.60 -12.69
N ILE A 393 21.66 -5.81 -14.01
CA ILE A 393 22.24 -7.04 -14.57
C ILE A 393 23.73 -7.18 -14.21
N TYR A 394 24.48 -6.09 -14.09
CA TYR A 394 25.90 -6.15 -13.73
C TYR A 394 26.14 -6.42 -12.24
N THR A 395 25.34 -5.80 -11.36
CA THR A 395 25.40 -5.98 -9.90
C THR A 395 24.84 -7.35 -9.47
N SER A 396 24.42 -8.17 -10.43
CA SER A 396 23.56 -9.32 -10.22
C SER A 396 24.24 -10.57 -9.67
N THR A 397 25.55 -10.55 -9.42
CA THR A 397 26.20 -11.65 -8.69
C THR A 397 25.70 -11.76 -7.25
N GLU A 398 25.05 -10.71 -6.73
CA GLU A 398 24.51 -10.64 -5.36
C GLU A 398 22.96 -10.52 -5.29
N GLN A 399 22.26 -10.43 -6.42
CA GLN A 399 20.79 -10.19 -6.46
C GLN A 399 19.97 -11.42 -6.88
N ASN A 400 18.65 -11.36 -6.62
CA ASN A 400 17.71 -12.43 -6.92
C ASN A 400 17.60 -12.71 -8.43
N SER A 401 17.54 -13.99 -8.79
CA SER A 401 17.51 -14.43 -10.20
C SER A 401 16.32 -13.90 -11.01
N HIS A 402 15.16 -13.69 -10.37
CA HIS A 402 13.96 -13.20 -11.06
C HIS A 402 14.10 -11.76 -11.56
N HIS A 403 14.76 -10.87 -10.81
CA HIS A 403 14.92 -9.48 -11.21
C HIS A 403 15.82 -9.35 -12.45
N ILE A 404 16.81 -10.23 -12.57
CA ILE A 404 17.68 -10.38 -13.74
C ILE A 404 16.86 -10.80 -14.97
N TYR A 405 16.04 -11.84 -14.85
CA TYR A 405 15.22 -12.32 -15.96
C TYR A 405 14.25 -11.26 -16.46
N MET A 406 13.58 -10.55 -15.54
CA MET A 406 12.65 -9.46 -15.91
C MET A 406 13.38 -8.31 -16.61
N SER A 407 14.57 -7.95 -16.13
CA SER A 407 15.44 -6.94 -16.73
C SER A 407 15.89 -7.32 -18.15
N LEU A 408 16.24 -8.59 -18.37
CA LEU A 408 16.58 -9.12 -19.68
C LEU A 408 15.39 -9.11 -20.64
N ILE A 409 14.19 -9.48 -20.16
CA ILE A 409 12.97 -9.43 -20.96
C ILE A 409 12.64 -7.99 -21.37
N ILE A 410 12.82 -7.02 -20.48
CA ILE A 410 12.62 -5.59 -20.80
C ILE A 410 13.60 -5.15 -21.90
N LEU A 411 14.88 -5.50 -21.78
CA LEU A 411 15.85 -5.21 -22.84
C LEU A 411 15.48 -5.87 -24.16
N LEU A 412 14.99 -7.11 -24.13
CA LEU A 412 14.55 -7.83 -25.31
C LEU A 412 13.36 -7.13 -25.99
N ILE A 413 12.33 -6.76 -25.22
CA ILE A 413 11.15 -6.03 -25.73
C ILE A 413 11.54 -4.70 -26.37
N LEU A 414 12.52 -4.00 -25.79
CA LEU A 414 13.00 -2.74 -26.34
C LEU A 414 13.87 -2.94 -27.59
N SER A 415 14.71 -3.98 -27.62
CA SER A 415 15.57 -4.33 -28.76
C SER A 415 14.82 -4.82 -30.01
N GLU A 416 13.53 -5.11 -29.90
CA GLU A 416 12.66 -5.43 -31.02
C GLU A 416 12.55 -4.25 -32.03
N ASP A 417 12.76 -3.02 -31.56
CA ASP A 417 12.66 -1.83 -32.39
C ASP A 417 14.01 -1.41 -33.02
N ASP A 418 14.00 -1.21 -34.34
CA ASP A 418 15.20 -0.85 -35.11
C ASP A 418 15.74 0.55 -34.76
N PHE A 419 14.86 1.49 -34.40
CA PHE A 419 15.25 2.86 -34.03
C PHE A 419 15.94 2.88 -32.66
N PHE A 420 15.42 2.12 -31.71
CA PHE A 420 16.06 1.87 -30.41
C PHE A 420 17.49 1.35 -30.58
N ASN A 421 17.68 0.32 -31.41
CA ASN A 421 19.00 -0.30 -31.61
C ASN A 421 20.02 0.70 -32.18
N ARG A 422 19.64 1.49 -33.18
CA ARG A 422 20.53 2.53 -33.75
C ARG A 422 20.92 3.57 -32.71
N THR A 423 19.94 4.06 -31.95
CA THR A 423 20.15 5.08 -30.92
C THR A 423 21.13 4.62 -29.84
N ILE A 424 21.01 3.37 -29.37
CA ILE A 424 21.93 2.81 -28.37
C ILE A 424 23.36 2.66 -28.89
N HIS A 425 23.53 2.20 -30.13
CA HIS A 425 24.86 2.08 -30.72
C HIS A 425 25.54 3.42 -30.96
N ASP A 426 24.78 4.50 -31.11
CA ASP A 426 25.31 5.86 -31.25
C ASP A 426 25.74 6.49 -29.90
N ILE A 427 25.24 5.99 -28.76
CA ILE A 427 25.57 6.51 -27.43
C ILE A 427 26.99 6.09 -27.02
N LYS A 428 27.90 7.07 -26.95
CA LYS A 428 29.28 6.89 -26.48
C LYS A 428 29.39 7.20 -24.98
N LEU A 429 29.49 6.14 -24.16
CA LEU A 429 29.74 6.27 -22.72
C LEU A 429 31.19 6.68 -22.46
N LYS A 430 31.41 7.89 -21.94
CA LYS A 430 32.77 8.44 -21.71
C LYS A 430 33.41 8.04 -20.38
N LYS A 431 32.65 7.48 -19.43
CA LYS A 431 33.10 6.82 -18.18
C LYS A 431 31.88 6.24 -17.46
N LEU A 432 31.96 4.99 -17.02
CA LEU A 432 30.98 4.36 -16.13
C LEU A 432 31.43 4.61 -14.68
N THR A 433 30.52 5.07 -13.83
CA THR A 433 30.82 5.44 -12.42
C THR A 433 30.51 4.32 -11.43
N TRP A 434 30.24 3.11 -11.93
CA TRP A 434 29.97 1.91 -11.17
C TRP A 434 30.89 0.78 -11.63
#